data_AF-A0A8T1GRM5-F1
#
_entry.id   AF-A0A8T1GRM5-F1
#
_cell.length_a   1.000
_cell.length_b   1.000
_cell.length_c   1.000
_cell.angle_alpha   90.00
_cell.angle_beta   90.00
_cell.angle_gamma   90.00
#
_symmetry.space_group_name_H-M   'P 1'
#
loop_
_entity.id
_entity.type
_entity.pdbx_description
1 polymer ?
#
loop_
_entity_poly.entity_id
_entity_poly.type
_entity_poly.pdbx_seq_one_letter_code
_entity_poly.pdbx_strand_id
1 'polypeptide(L)'
;MQYFLSELTRRAGLSLPDLVRLARGETAEDSRPNKALDPSTYERLLVGFPQQELLVRIDREGFRARWLQASPPQSRWPRNHWSAMTSDHLVVGRIREGEEIGAYIVIDVDVFSRGVHVSPFGAIAKKESQADAIRLIHDLSTPTGCCPNDLTETSSLLPVKCEHVSALAARIELLQMRFPNLRILMLKGDVHGAFRHLRHHAADVRWMGGPLPDRSAGVIDLSAPFGWAGSPALYAVFGRAIPPPIHESKLDMSGGDYTTTNIPTEVEEHWRIGGERDLCTSTKQLTVRCVGAN
;
A
#
# COMPACT_ATOMS: atom_id res chain seq x y z
N MET A 1 -18.85 11.32 4.16
CA MET A 1 -18.57 11.97 5.46
C MET A 1 -19.65 11.59 6.45
N GLN A 2 -19.43 10.47 7.12
CA GLN A 2 -20.38 9.89 8.08
C GLN A 2 -20.13 10.47 9.48
N TYR A 3 -20.84 11.55 9.83
CA TYR A 3 -20.82 12.17 11.17
C TYR A 3 -21.29 11.23 12.30
N PHE A 4 -21.90 10.10 11.95
CA PHE A 4 -22.36 9.09 12.89
C PHE A 4 -21.23 8.50 13.75
N LEU A 5 -20.05 8.27 13.16
CA LEU A 5 -18.90 7.71 13.89
C LEU A 5 -18.41 8.66 14.99
N SER A 6 -18.40 9.96 14.72
CA SER A 6 -18.08 10.99 15.70
C SER A 6 -19.10 11.01 16.84
N GLU A 7 -20.39 10.95 16.50
CA GLU A 7 -21.47 10.97 17.49
C GLU A 7 -21.47 9.73 18.38
N LEU A 8 -21.28 8.56 17.79
CA LEU A 8 -21.12 7.30 18.52
C LEU A 8 -19.92 7.37 19.47
N THR A 9 -18.79 7.90 19.00
CA THR A 9 -17.59 8.08 19.82
C THR A 9 -17.86 8.97 21.03
N ARG A 10 -18.60 10.07 20.85
CA ARG A 10 -18.99 10.97 21.95
C ARG A 10 -19.89 10.28 22.96
N ARG A 11 -20.93 9.57 22.50
CA ARG A 11 -21.92 8.93 23.38
C ARG A 11 -21.36 7.74 24.15
N ALA A 12 -20.56 6.91 23.49
CA ALA A 12 -20.01 5.69 24.07
C ALA A 12 -18.62 5.89 24.70
N GLY A 13 -18.02 7.08 24.58
CA GLY A 13 -16.69 7.37 25.11
C GLY A 13 -15.59 6.54 24.46
N LEU A 14 -15.72 6.22 23.17
CA LEU A 14 -14.78 5.32 22.48
C LEU A 14 -13.38 5.93 22.39
N SER A 15 -12.38 5.08 22.60
CA SER A 15 -11.02 5.40 22.21
C SER A 15 -10.90 5.37 20.68
N LEU A 16 -9.90 6.07 20.12
CA LEU A 16 -9.66 6.02 18.68
C LEU A 16 -9.43 4.58 18.16
N PRO A 17 -8.64 3.72 18.84
CA PRO A 17 -8.52 2.33 18.45
C PRO A 17 -9.88 1.63 18.39
N ASP A 18 -10.73 1.78 19.41
CA ASP A 18 -12.03 1.10 19.44
C ASP A 18 -12.98 1.59 18.35
N LEU A 19 -12.96 2.90 18.05
CA LEU A 19 -13.66 3.46 16.91
C LEU A 19 -13.20 2.84 15.59
N VAL A 20 -11.90 2.69 15.40
CA VAL A 20 -11.31 2.11 14.18
C VAL A 20 -11.68 0.64 14.03
N ARG A 21 -11.64 -0.13 15.13
CA ARG A 21 -12.08 -1.53 15.16
C ARG A 21 -13.55 -1.65 14.74
N LEU A 22 -14.40 -0.79 15.30
CA LEU A 22 -15.82 -0.74 14.98
C LEU A 22 -16.06 -0.38 13.51
N ALA A 23 -15.35 0.64 12.98
CA ALA A 23 -15.46 1.06 11.59
C ALA A 23 -15.03 -0.04 10.59
N ARG A 24 -14.15 -0.95 11.00
CA ARG A 24 -13.69 -2.10 10.20
C ARG A 24 -14.53 -3.37 10.39
N GLY A 25 -15.49 -3.35 11.30
CA GLY A 25 -16.25 -4.55 11.67
C GLY A 25 -15.37 -5.61 12.35
N GLU A 26 -14.39 -5.20 13.16
CA GLU A 26 -13.65 -6.11 14.03
C GLU A 26 -14.58 -6.53 15.20
N THR A 27 -14.94 -7.82 15.26
CA THR A 27 -15.82 -8.40 16.27
C THR A 27 -15.06 -9.41 17.13
N ALA A 28 -15.74 -10.00 18.12
CA ALA A 28 -15.16 -11.08 18.92
C ALA A 28 -14.93 -12.35 18.08
N GLU A 29 -15.78 -12.60 17.08
CA GLU A 29 -15.72 -13.75 16.18
C GLU A 29 -14.66 -13.57 15.08
N ASP A 30 -14.50 -12.34 14.58
CA ASP A 30 -13.46 -11.99 13.63
C ASP A 30 -12.83 -10.65 14.03
N SER A 31 -11.70 -10.70 14.74
CA SER A 31 -10.96 -9.52 15.18
C SER A 31 -10.02 -8.94 14.11
N ARG A 32 -9.98 -9.52 12.90
CA ARG A 32 -8.97 -9.16 11.90
C ARG A 32 -9.31 -7.82 11.24
N PRO A 33 -8.35 -6.92 11.02
CA PRO A 33 -8.62 -5.69 10.29
C PRO A 33 -8.72 -5.91 8.77
N ASN A 34 -8.04 -6.92 8.22
CA ASN A 34 -8.00 -7.21 6.78
C ASN A 34 -9.05 -8.27 6.39
N LYS A 35 -10.35 -7.90 6.45
CA LYS A 35 -11.47 -8.85 6.20
C LYS A 35 -11.43 -9.61 4.88
N ALA A 36 -10.80 -9.02 3.86
CA ALA A 36 -10.70 -9.60 2.53
C ALA A 36 -9.58 -10.65 2.38
N LEU A 37 -8.67 -10.72 3.35
CA LEU A 37 -7.55 -11.65 3.33
C LEU A 37 -7.89 -12.88 4.22
N ASP A 38 -7.21 -13.99 3.97
CA ASP A 38 -7.41 -15.24 4.70
C ASP A 38 -6.05 -15.82 5.13
N PRO A 39 -5.74 -15.84 6.45
CA PRO A 39 -4.47 -16.32 6.94
C PRO A 39 -4.23 -17.80 6.59
N SER A 40 -5.30 -18.60 6.55
CA SER A 40 -5.19 -20.04 6.25
C SER A 40 -4.76 -20.29 4.80
N THR A 41 -5.07 -19.35 3.90
CA THR A 41 -4.59 -19.38 2.52
C THR A 41 -3.10 -19.07 2.46
N TYR A 42 -2.59 -18.13 3.25
CA TYR A 42 -1.15 -17.90 3.35
C TYR A 42 -0.40 -19.09 3.96
N GLU A 43 -0.95 -19.70 5.02
CA GLU A 43 -0.38 -20.89 5.66
C GLU A 43 -0.22 -22.07 4.67
N ARG A 44 -1.18 -22.23 3.75
CA ARG A 44 -1.15 -23.30 2.74
C ARG A 44 -0.32 -22.98 1.50
N LEU A 45 -0.43 -21.77 0.96
CA LEU A 45 0.15 -21.43 -0.34
C LEU A 45 1.60 -20.92 -0.26
N LEU A 46 2.02 -20.39 0.90
CA LEU A 46 3.33 -19.76 1.07
C LEU A 46 4.29 -20.61 1.90
N VAL A 47 4.11 -21.93 1.88
CA VAL A 47 5.01 -22.86 2.58
C VAL A 47 6.44 -22.67 2.11
N GLY A 48 7.37 -22.44 3.05
CA GLY A 48 8.78 -22.17 2.76
C GLY A 48 9.09 -20.72 2.35
N PHE A 49 8.09 -19.84 2.26
CA PHE A 49 8.32 -18.42 2.05
C PHE A 49 8.86 -17.78 3.34
N PRO A 50 10.05 -17.15 3.34
CA PRO A 50 10.70 -16.72 4.58
C PRO A 50 9.89 -15.70 5.42
N GLN A 51 8.97 -14.97 4.81
CA GLN A 51 8.13 -13.97 5.48
C GLN A 51 6.67 -14.42 5.65
N GLN A 52 6.36 -15.71 5.55
CA GLN A 52 4.99 -16.24 5.68
C GLN A 52 4.35 -15.86 7.01
N GLU A 53 5.03 -16.09 8.13
CA GLU A 53 4.51 -15.77 9.47
C GLU A 53 4.18 -14.29 9.64
N LEU A 54 4.99 -13.42 9.03
CA LEU A 54 4.77 -11.98 9.03
C LEU A 54 3.50 -11.61 8.26
N LEU A 55 3.26 -12.22 7.11
CA LEU A 55 2.04 -11.98 6.32
C LEU A 55 0.80 -12.42 7.09
N VAL A 56 0.84 -13.61 7.70
CA VAL A 56 -0.22 -14.14 8.57
C VAL A 56 -0.48 -13.20 9.75
N ARG A 57 0.57 -12.68 10.40
CA ARG A 57 0.44 -11.73 11.50
C ARG A 57 -0.18 -10.41 11.05
N ILE A 58 0.29 -9.85 9.94
CA ILE A 58 -0.24 -8.58 9.40
C ILE A 58 -1.70 -8.74 9.01
N ASP A 59 -2.09 -9.89 8.46
CA ASP A 59 -3.49 -10.18 8.15
C ASP A 59 -4.35 -10.20 9.42
N ARG A 60 -3.88 -10.93 10.44
CA ARG A 60 -4.61 -11.11 11.71
C ARG A 60 -4.72 -9.83 12.54
N GLU A 61 -3.67 -9.03 12.60
CA GLU A 61 -3.56 -7.93 13.56
C GLU A 61 -3.48 -6.54 12.90
N GLY A 62 -3.23 -6.49 11.59
CA GLY A 62 -2.77 -5.28 10.93
C GLY A 62 -1.27 -5.08 11.14
N PHE A 63 -0.63 -4.36 10.24
CA PHE A 63 0.80 -4.09 10.40
C PHE A 63 1.03 -3.03 11.47
N ARG A 64 2.12 -3.20 12.22
CA ARG A 64 2.58 -2.29 13.27
C ARG A 64 3.90 -1.65 12.88
N ALA A 65 4.03 -0.38 13.23
CA ALA A 65 5.31 0.31 13.17
C ALA A 65 5.83 0.50 14.59
N ARG A 66 7.15 0.49 14.76
CA ARG A 66 7.72 1.07 15.98
C ARG A 66 7.94 2.55 15.77
N TRP A 67 7.55 3.31 16.77
CA TRP A 67 7.63 4.76 16.79
C TRP A 67 8.63 5.18 17.84
N LEU A 68 9.46 6.18 17.53
CA LEU A 68 10.43 6.76 18.46
C LEU A 68 9.76 7.46 19.66
N GLN A 69 8.45 7.69 19.57
CA GLN A 69 7.64 8.29 20.63
C GLN A 69 6.35 7.50 20.84
N ALA A 70 5.88 7.45 22.09
CA ALA A 70 4.64 6.74 22.42
C ALA A 70 3.38 7.46 21.91
N SER A 71 3.39 8.80 21.88
CA SER A 71 2.27 9.69 21.53
C SER A 71 2.74 10.74 20.50
N PRO A 72 1.87 11.28 19.61
CA PRO A 72 2.32 12.29 18.66
C PRO A 72 2.60 13.59 19.40
N PRO A 73 3.77 14.22 19.21
CA PRO A 73 4.16 15.42 19.96
C PRO A 73 3.48 16.70 19.44
N GLN A 74 2.55 16.59 18.48
CA GLN A 74 2.05 17.72 17.73
C GLN A 74 1.02 18.53 18.53
N SER A 75 1.33 19.81 18.77
CA SER A 75 0.44 20.75 19.47
C SER A 75 -0.47 21.55 18.54
N ARG A 76 -0.11 21.70 17.26
CA ARG A 76 -0.88 22.45 16.26
C ARG A 76 -0.86 21.76 14.91
N TRP A 77 -2.00 21.74 14.24
CA TRP A 77 -2.11 21.14 12.91
C TRP A 77 -1.62 22.05 11.79
N PRO A 78 -0.85 21.51 10.84
CA PRO A 78 -0.46 22.23 9.64
C PRO A 78 -1.67 22.55 8.76
N ARG A 79 -1.51 23.53 7.87
CA ARG A 79 -2.46 23.72 6.75
C ARG A 79 -2.12 22.74 5.65
N ASN A 80 -3.13 22.31 4.91
CA ASN A 80 -2.89 21.60 3.65
C ASN A 80 -2.02 22.45 2.74
N HIS A 81 -1.26 21.78 1.87
CA HIS A 81 -0.46 22.46 0.86
C HIS A 81 -1.36 23.27 -0.07
N TRP A 82 -0.81 24.34 -0.64
CA TRP A 82 -1.56 25.23 -1.52
C TRP A 82 -2.29 24.48 -2.64
N SER A 83 -1.66 23.44 -3.21
CA SER A 83 -2.24 22.62 -4.27
C SER A 83 -3.51 21.86 -3.85
N ALA A 84 -3.58 21.38 -2.60
CA ALA A 84 -4.78 20.75 -2.07
C ALA A 84 -5.84 21.79 -1.69
N MET A 85 -5.43 22.94 -1.16
CA MET A 85 -6.35 24.03 -0.80
C MET A 85 -7.06 24.62 -2.03
N THR A 86 -6.39 24.74 -3.18
CA THR A 86 -6.99 25.23 -4.42
C THR A 86 -7.83 24.20 -5.16
N SER A 87 -7.77 22.93 -4.75
CA SER A 87 -8.51 21.81 -5.34
C SER A 87 -9.44 21.15 -4.31
N ASP A 88 -10.04 21.94 -3.41
CA ASP A 88 -10.77 21.48 -2.23
C ASP A 88 -11.87 20.44 -2.55
N HIS A 89 -12.73 20.70 -3.52
CA HIS A 89 -13.81 19.81 -3.93
C HIS A 89 -13.28 18.48 -4.48
N LEU A 90 -12.14 18.49 -5.17
CA LEU A 90 -11.49 17.28 -5.68
C LEU A 90 -10.82 16.48 -4.55
N VAL A 91 -10.24 17.18 -3.56
CA VAL A 91 -9.70 16.56 -2.35
C VAL A 91 -10.81 15.87 -1.56
N VAL A 92 -11.92 16.56 -1.32
CA VAL A 92 -13.10 15.98 -0.64
C VAL A 92 -13.65 14.79 -1.43
N GLY A 93 -13.72 14.88 -2.77
CA GLY A 93 -14.12 13.77 -3.64
C GLY A 93 -13.23 12.53 -3.45
N ARG A 94 -11.91 12.68 -3.47
CA ARG A 94 -10.95 11.59 -3.24
C ARG A 94 -11.03 11.00 -1.83
N ILE A 95 -11.33 11.83 -0.83
CA ILE A 95 -11.52 11.38 0.56
C ILE A 95 -12.80 10.54 0.66
N ARG A 96 -13.90 10.96 0.02
CA ARG A 96 -15.14 10.18 -0.03
C ARG A 96 -14.94 8.81 -0.69
N GLU A 97 -14.26 8.76 -1.83
CA GLU A 97 -13.88 7.49 -2.47
C GLU A 97 -13.07 6.60 -1.51
N GLY A 98 -12.19 7.20 -0.68
CA GLY A 98 -11.45 6.49 0.35
C GLY A 98 -12.30 5.99 1.52
N GLU A 99 -13.29 6.78 1.97
CA GLU A 99 -14.29 6.34 2.97
C GLU A 99 -15.11 5.14 2.45
N GLU A 100 -15.55 5.19 1.19
CA GLU A 100 -16.41 4.15 0.58
C GLU A 100 -15.74 2.77 0.54
N ILE A 101 -14.43 2.72 0.31
CA ILE A 101 -13.64 1.47 0.33
C ILE A 101 -13.03 1.17 1.71
N GLY A 102 -13.41 1.95 2.73
CA GLY A 102 -12.90 1.84 4.09
C GLY A 102 -11.41 2.14 4.25
N ALA A 103 -10.77 2.78 3.27
CA ALA A 103 -9.38 3.25 3.38
C ALA A 103 -9.27 4.39 4.40
N TYR A 104 -10.27 5.25 4.47
CA TYR A 104 -10.31 6.39 5.38
C TYR A 104 -11.51 6.32 6.32
N ILE A 105 -11.35 6.93 7.49
CA ILE A 105 -12.48 7.41 8.30
C ILE A 105 -12.40 8.93 8.41
N VAL A 106 -13.56 9.59 8.36
CA VAL A 106 -13.68 11.03 8.57
C VAL A 106 -14.44 11.27 9.86
N ILE A 107 -13.82 12.02 10.77
CA ILE A 107 -14.35 12.27 12.12
C ILE A 107 -14.20 13.73 12.51
N ASP A 108 -15.12 14.19 13.37
CA ASP A 108 -15.20 15.59 13.80
C ASP A 108 -13.91 16.04 14.50
N VAL A 109 -13.61 17.33 14.39
CA VAL A 109 -12.41 17.97 14.93
C VAL A 109 -12.15 17.67 16.41
N ASP A 110 -13.21 17.57 17.23
CA ASP A 110 -13.14 17.33 18.68
C ASP A 110 -12.76 15.88 19.03
N VAL A 111 -13.12 14.92 18.16
CA VAL A 111 -12.70 13.52 18.28
C VAL A 111 -11.30 13.36 17.69
N PHE A 112 -11.07 13.96 16.53
CA PHE A 112 -9.80 13.87 15.80
C PHE A 112 -8.63 14.51 16.57
N SER A 113 -8.86 15.58 17.34
CA SER A 113 -7.83 16.25 18.14
C SER A 113 -7.31 15.48 19.35
N ARG A 114 -7.85 14.29 19.63
CA ARG A 114 -7.46 13.45 20.77
C ARG A 114 -6.23 12.60 20.47
N GLY A 115 -5.09 13.25 20.26
CA GLY A 115 -3.79 12.58 20.13
C GLY A 115 -3.51 11.95 18.77
N VAL A 116 -4.07 12.53 17.70
CA VAL A 116 -3.77 12.19 16.31
C VAL A 116 -2.72 13.15 15.74
N HIS A 117 -1.69 12.60 15.10
CA HIS A 117 -0.75 13.35 14.28
C HIS A 117 -1.43 13.79 12.99
N VAL A 118 -1.26 15.05 12.62
CA VAL A 118 -1.85 15.62 11.41
C VAL A 118 -0.74 16.03 10.46
N SER A 119 -0.69 15.34 9.32
CA SER A 119 0.14 15.66 8.18
C SER A 119 -0.69 16.35 7.09
N PRO A 120 -0.14 17.34 6.37
CA PRO A 120 -0.90 18.08 5.37
C PRO A 120 -1.18 17.23 4.14
N PHE A 121 -2.31 17.50 3.48
CA PHE A 121 -2.57 16.98 2.15
C PHE A 121 -2.00 17.90 1.06
N GLY A 122 -1.54 17.30 -0.02
CA GLY A 122 -1.24 17.93 -1.30
C GLY A 122 -2.08 17.30 -2.42
N ALA A 123 -2.21 18.01 -3.54
CA ALA A 123 -2.88 17.48 -4.73
C ALA A 123 -1.99 17.65 -5.96
N ILE A 124 -1.98 16.63 -6.83
CA ILE A 124 -1.31 16.68 -8.14
C ILE A 124 -2.32 16.28 -9.21
N ALA A 125 -2.43 17.05 -10.30
CA ALA A 125 -3.27 16.69 -11.44
C ALA A 125 -2.80 15.37 -12.10
N LYS A 126 -3.74 14.49 -12.44
CA LYS A 126 -3.45 13.34 -13.31
C LYS A 126 -3.23 13.86 -14.73
N LYS A 127 -2.11 13.50 -15.34
CA LYS A 127 -1.69 13.99 -16.66
C LYS A 127 -2.53 13.45 -17.83
N GLU A 128 -3.33 12.40 -17.62
CA GLU A 128 -4.01 11.69 -18.70
C GLU A 128 -5.48 11.41 -18.33
N SER A 129 -6.37 11.82 -19.25
CA SER A 129 -7.73 11.30 -19.51
C SER A 129 -8.96 11.91 -18.81
N GLN A 130 -8.85 12.66 -17.72
CA GLN A 130 -10.00 13.35 -17.13
C GLN A 130 -9.60 14.75 -16.65
N ALA A 131 -10.21 15.78 -17.24
CA ALA A 131 -10.29 17.09 -16.59
C ALA A 131 -10.82 16.85 -15.16
N ASP A 132 -10.19 17.48 -14.17
CA ASP A 132 -10.55 17.39 -12.75
C ASP A 132 -10.17 16.10 -11.99
N ALA A 133 -9.29 15.25 -12.52
CA ALA A 133 -8.77 14.12 -11.76
C ALA A 133 -7.46 14.45 -11.02
N ILE A 134 -7.47 14.46 -9.67
CA ILE A 134 -6.24 14.60 -8.85
C ILE A 134 -5.73 13.26 -8.28
N ARG A 135 -4.44 13.25 -7.94
CA ARG A 135 -3.81 12.35 -6.98
C ARG A 135 -3.70 13.09 -5.65
N LEU A 136 -4.40 12.60 -4.64
CA LEU A 136 -4.25 13.08 -3.27
C LEU A 136 -2.94 12.56 -2.70
N ILE A 137 -2.15 13.44 -2.09
CA ILE A 137 -0.87 13.13 -1.46
C ILE A 137 -1.00 13.41 0.03
N HIS A 138 -0.69 12.42 0.86
CA HIS A 138 -0.54 12.61 2.29
C HIS A 138 0.94 12.85 2.58
N ASP A 139 1.29 14.08 2.94
CA ASP A 139 2.69 14.45 3.14
C ASP A 139 3.18 14.09 4.54
N LEU A 140 3.60 12.84 4.67
CA LEU A 140 4.10 12.26 5.93
C LEU A 140 5.55 12.65 6.25
N SER A 141 6.12 13.59 5.49
CA SER A 141 7.44 14.18 5.71
C SER A 141 7.37 15.60 6.29
N THR A 142 6.16 16.08 6.61
CA THR A 142 5.91 17.42 7.15
C THR A 142 5.12 17.35 8.48
N PRO A 143 5.51 18.13 9.51
CA PRO A 143 6.68 19.02 9.59
C PRO A 143 7.97 18.26 9.93
N THR A 144 9.10 18.71 9.37
CA THR A 144 10.42 18.12 9.63
C THR A 144 10.77 18.11 11.12
N GLY A 145 11.38 17.02 11.58
CA GLY A 145 11.75 16.74 12.97
C GLY A 145 10.62 16.13 13.81
N CYS A 146 9.37 16.18 13.34
CA CYS A 146 8.19 15.71 14.10
C CYS A 146 7.17 14.97 13.23
N CYS A 147 7.46 14.71 11.96
CA CYS A 147 6.56 14.03 11.05
C CYS A 147 6.57 12.51 11.30
N PRO A 148 5.58 11.76 10.79
CA PRO A 148 5.54 10.31 10.93
C PRO A 148 6.80 9.63 10.40
N ASN A 149 7.38 10.12 9.30
CA ASN A 149 8.62 9.56 8.75
C ASN A 149 9.84 9.75 9.68
N ASP A 150 9.98 10.91 10.31
CA ASP A 150 11.07 11.17 11.25
C ASP A 150 10.91 10.37 12.55
N LEU A 151 9.66 10.10 12.93
CA LEU A 151 9.31 9.39 14.16
C LEU A 151 9.18 7.88 13.99
N THR A 152 9.32 7.36 12.77
CA THR A 152 9.35 5.92 12.52
C THR A 152 10.72 5.37 12.87
N GLU A 153 10.77 4.31 13.68
CA GLU A 153 12.02 3.62 13.97
C GLU A 153 12.43 2.76 12.77
N THR A 154 13.24 3.31 11.86
CA THR A 154 13.63 2.66 10.59
C THR A 154 14.34 1.32 10.79
N SER A 155 15.09 1.14 11.88
CA SER A 155 15.74 -0.13 12.23
C SER A 155 14.75 -1.26 12.55
N SER A 156 13.50 -0.92 12.89
CA SER A 156 12.43 -1.88 13.14
C SER A 156 11.69 -2.32 11.88
N LEU A 157 11.89 -1.60 10.78
CA LEU A 157 11.24 -1.90 9.51
C LEU A 157 11.83 -3.17 8.92
N LEU A 158 11.03 -3.83 8.09
CA LEU A 158 11.42 -5.08 7.45
C LEU A 158 12.63 -4.83 6.55
N PRO A 159 13.73 -5.60 6.70
CA PRO A 159 14.87 -5.47 5.83
C PRO A 159 14.49 -6.03 4.46
N VAL A 160 14.06 -5.16 3.56
CA VAL A 160 13.81 -5.52 2.17
C VAL A 160 14.97 -5.01 1.35
N LYS A 161 15.67 -5.95 0.72
CA LYS A 161 16.58 -5.65 -0.38
C LYS A 161 15.75 -5.49 -1.65
N CYS A 162 15.49 -4.26 -2.04
CA CYS A 162 15.14 -3.98 -3.43
C CYS A 162 16.41 -4.15 -4.25
N GLU A 163 16.39 -5.04 -5.24
CA GLU A 163 17.52 -5.15 -6.16
C GLU A 163 17.62 -3.89 -7.02
N HIS A 164 18.85 -3.42 -7.22
CA HIS A 164 19.09 -2.25 -8.06
C HIS A 164 18.76 -2.58 -9.52
N VAL A 165 18.32 -1.58 -10.29
CA VAL A 165 17.97 -1.75 -11.72
C VAL A 165 19.11 -2.37 -12.52
N SER A 166 20.36 -2.11 -12.14
CA SER A 166 21.53 -2.71 -12.77
C SER A 166 21.63 -4.22 -12.59
N ALA A 167 21.19 -4.75 -11.45
CA ALA A 167 21.14 -6.21 -11.23
C ALA A 167 20.14 -6.87 -12.18
N LEU A 168 18.98 -6.22 -12.40
CA LEU A 168 18.01 -6.69 -13.38
C LEU A 168 18.58 -6.62 -14.81
N ALA A 169 19.23 -5.51 -15.17
CA ALA A 169 19.84 -5.35 -16.50
C ALA A 169 20.91 -6.43 -16.77
N ALA A 170 21.84 -6.62 -15.83
CA ALA A 170 22.88 -7.65 -15.92
C ALA A 170 22.29 -9.06 -16.03
N ARG A 171 21.15 -9.31 -15.37
CA ARG A 171 20.45 -10.59 -15.48
C ARG A 171 19.84 -10.81 -16.86
N ILE A 172 19.21 -9.78 -17.45
CA ILE A 172 18.68 -9.86 -18.82
C ILE A 172 19.81 -10.18 -19.80
N GLU A 173 20.94 -9.49 -19.69
CA GLU A 173 22.13 -9.73 -20.52
C GLU A 173 22.64 -11.16 -20.36
N LEU A 174 22.72 -11.67 -19.12
CA LEU A 174 23.14 -13.04 -18.84
C LEU A 174 22.18 -14.07 -19.46
N LEU A 175 20.86 -13.85 -19.37
CA LEU A 175 19.87 -14.73 -19.97
C LEU A 175 19.95 -14.71 -21.50
N GLN A 176 20.19 -13.56 -22.11
CA GLN A 176 20.44 -13.45 -23.55
C GLN A 176 21.70 -14.21 -23.98
N MET A 177 22.80 -14.13 -23.22
CA MET A 177 24.03 -14.88 -23.51
C MET A 177 23.83 -16.40 -23.36
N ARG A 178 23.10 -16.83 -22.32
CA ARG A 178 22.88 -18.25 -22.04
C ARG A 178 21.91 -18.89 -23.02
N PHE A 179 20.95 -18.13 -23.53
CA PHE A 179 19.90 -18.60 -24.42
C PHE A 179 19.77 -17.71 -25.67
N PRO A 180 20.81 -17.69 -26.55
CA PRO A 180 20.88 -16.74 -27.66
C PRO A 180 19.77 -16.92 -28.71
N ASN A 181 19.18 -18.11 -28.77
CA ASN A 181 18.12 -18.46 -29.71
C ASN A 181 16.71 -18.34 -29.11
N LEU A 182 16.60 -17.95 -27.84
CA LEU A 182 15.31 -17.77 -27.17
C LEU A 182 14.97 -16.29 -27.07
N ARG A 183 13.70 -15.98 -27.27
CA ARG A 183 13.21 -14.64 -27.01
C ARG A 183 13.03 -14.48 -25.50
N ILE A 184 13.75 -13.53 -24.93
CA ILE A 184 13.61 -13.14 -23.53
C ILE A 184 12.46 -12.15 -23.41
N LEU A 185 11.38 -12.55 -22.73
CA LEU A 185 10.22 -11.70 -22.47
C LEU A 185 10.19 -11.28 -21.01
N MET A 186 9.81 -10.03 -20.75
CA MET A 186 9.60 -9.49 -19.42
C MET A 186 8.13 -9.12 -19.24
N LEU A 187 7.44 -9.81 -18.33
CA LEU A 187 6.13 -9.39 -17.85
C LEU A 187 6.33 -8.25 -16.86
N LYS A 188 5.55 -7.17 -17.00
CA LYS A 188 5.53 -6.06 -16.07
C LYS A 188 4.10 -5.75 -15.68
N GLY A 189 3.75 -6.02 -14.42
CA GLY A 189 2.42 -5.74 -13.88
C GLY A 189 2.45 -4.65 -12.83
N ASP A 190 1.45 -3.76 -12.83
CA ASP A 190 1.14 -2.91 -11.68
C ASP A 190 -0.03 -3.51 -10.89
N VAL A 191 0.09 -3.53 -9.56
CA VAL A 191 -0.97 -4.01 -8.68
C VAL A 191 -1.71 -2.80 -8.12
N HIS A 192 -2.66 -2.28 -8.90
CA HIS A 192 -3.39 -1.07 -8.54
C HIS A 192 -4.15 -1.24 -7.22
N GLY A 193 -3.95 -0.32 -6.28
CA GLY A 193 -4.75 -0.24 -5.05
C GLY A 193 -4.51 -1.36 -4.03
N ALA A 194 -3.66 -2.36 -4.30
CA ALA A 194 -3.43 -3.50 -3.39
C ALA A 194 -3.05 -3.06 -1.97
N PHE A 195 -2.30 -1.97 -1.84
CA PHE A 195 -1.82 -1.48 -0.56
C PHE A 195 -2.92 -0.89 0.33
N ARG A 196 -4.05 -0.48 -0.27
CA ARG A 196 -5.23 -0.06 0.49
C ARG A 196 -5.84 -1.21 1.28
N HIS A 197 -5.54 -2.45 0.92
CA HIS A 197 -5.96 -3.64 1.65
C HIS A 197 -5.00 -4.03 2.77
N LEU A 198 -3.84 -3.38 2.92
CA LEU A 198 -2.95 -3.57 4.05
C LEU A 198 -3.34 -2.59 5.14
N ARG A 199 -4.04 -3.06 6.17
CA ARG A 199 -4.53 -2.24 7.27
C ARG A 199 -3.47 -2.04 8.35
N HIS A 200 -3.37 -0.81 8.84
CA HIS A 200 -2.64 -0.50 10.06
C HIS A 200 -3.29 -1.18 11.25
N HIS A 201 -2.50 -1.58 12.23
CA HIS A 201 -3.04 -1.90 13.55
C HIS A 201 -3.78 -0.69 14.14
N ALA A 202 -4.94 -0.92 14.77
CA ALA A 202 -5.83 0.16 15.23
C ALA A 202 -5.18 1.17 16.20
N ALA A 203 -4.17 0.75 16.96
CA ALA A 203 -3.41 1.63 17.86
C ALA A 203 -2.44 2.58 17.15
N ASP A 204 -2.05 2.29 15.90
CA ASP A 204 -1.01 3.03 15.17
C ASP A 204 -1.59 4.05 14.18
N VAL A 205 -2.88 3.93 13.82
CA VAL A 205 -3.56 4.83 12.85
C VAL A 205 -3.56 6.30 13.28
N ARG A 206 -3.38 6.57 14.58
CA ARG A 206 -3.21 7.92 15.14
C ARG A 206 -2.02 8.67 14.56
N TRP A 207 -1.09 8.02 13.86
CA TRP A 207 0.00 8.71 13.17
C TRP A 207 -0.35 9.16 11.75
N MET A 208 -1.49 8.71 11.23
CA MET A 208 -1.85 8.84 9.83
C MET A 208 -3.06 9.77 9.65
N GLY A 209 -3.10 10.88 10.38
CA GLY A 209 -4.14 11.88 10.27
C GLY A 209 -3.85 12.94 9.20
N GLY A 210 -4.89 13.51 8.61
CA GLY A 210 -4.82 14.71 7.76
C GLY A 210 -6.08 15.56 7.90
N PRO A 211 -6.02 16.89 7.69
CA PRO A 211 -7.17 17.76 7.90
C PRO A 211 -8.01 17.87 6.63
N LEU A 212 -9.34 17.91 6.77
CA LEU A 212 -10.19 18.35 5.66
C LEU A 212 -9.83 19.79 5.24
N PRO A 213 -10.08 20.18 3.97
CA PRO A 213 -9.78 21.54 3.49
C PRO A 213 -10.40 22.65 4.35
N ASP A 214 -11.66 22.48 4.77
CA ASP A 214 -12.41 23.41 5.62
C ASP A 214 -12.09 23.27 7.12
N ARG A 215 -11.31 22.24 7.50
CA ARG A 215 -10.93 21.90 8.88
C ARG A 215 -12.11 21.61 9.81
N SER A 216 -13.29 21.30 9.27
CA SER A 216 -14.45 20.90 10.08
C SER A 216 -14.27 19.50 10.69
N ALA A 217 -13.51 18.65 10.02
CA ALA A 217 -13.19 17.30 10.44
C ALA A 217 -11.77 16.90 10.03
N GLY A 218 -11.32 15.77 10.58
CA GLY A 218 -10.08 15.12 10.22
C GLY A 218 -10.32 13.79 9.51
N VAL A 219 -9.34 13.41 8.70
CA VAL A 219 -9.27 12.15 7.98
C VAL A 219 -8.19 11.30 8.65
N ILE A 220 -8.47 10.03 8.89
CA ILE A 220 -7.45 9.06 9.34
C ILE A 220 -7.29 7.99 8.26
N ASP A 221 -6.05 7.81 7.79
CA ASP A 221 -5.70 6.70 6.90
C ASP A 221 -5.57 5.40 7.70
N LEU A 222 -6.39 4.43 7.32
CA LEU A 222 -6.47 3.12 7.95
C LEU A 222 -5.57 2.09 7.28
N SER A 223 -4.94 2.44 6.17
CA SER A 223 -4.11 1.55 5.36
C SER A 223 -2.67 2.03 5.31
N ALA A 224 -1.76 1.22 4.76
CA ALA A 224 -0.38 1.64 4.51
C ALA A 224 -0.36 2.85 3.56
N PRO A 225 -0.05 4.06 4.07
CA PRO A 225 -0.21 5.26 3.27
C PRO A 225 0.96 5.38 2.31
N PHE A 226 0.68 5.98 1.15
CA PHE A 226 1.74 6.41 0.26
C PHE A 226 2.54 7.55 0.89
N GLY A 227 3.86 7.47 0.85
CA GLY A 227 4.76 8.47 1.44
C GLY A 227 5.28 8.12 2.84
N TRP A 228 4.79 7.05 3.49
CA TRP A 228 5.38 6.57 4.74
C TRP A 228 6.64 5.74 4.49
N ALA A 229 7.68 5.96 5.30
CA ALA A 229 8.99 5.30 5.18
C ALA A 229 8.91 3.76 5.30
N GLY A 230 7.94 3.23 6.05
CA GLY A 230 7.73 1.78 6.21
C GLY A 230 6.96 1.11 5.08
N SER A 231 6.22 1.88 4.27
CA SER A 231 5.38 1.35 3.22
C SER A 231 6.15 0.54 2.16
N PRO A 232 7.30 0.99 1.61
CA PRO A 232 8.04 0.23 0.60
C PRO A 232 8.39 -1.20 1.03
N ALA A 233 8.78 -1.38 2.29
CA ALA A 233 9.17 -2.69 2.81
C ALA A 233 7.97 -3.65 2.89
N LEU A 234 6.82 -3.16 3.36
CA LEU A 234 5.58 -3.93 3.36
C LEU A 234 5.16 -4.32 1.94
N TYR A 235 5.24 -3.37 1.01
CA TYR A 235 4.86 -3.57 -0.38
C TYR A 235 5.72 -4.62 -1.07
N ALA A 236 7.01 -4.63 -0.77
CA ALA A 236 7.90 -5.62 -1.33
C ALA A 236 7.66 -7.02 -0.77
N VAL A 237 7.38 -7.16 0.53
CA VAL A 237 7.09 -8.46 1.14
C VAL A 237 5.76 -9.03 0.66
N PHE A 238 4.65 -8.28 0.80
CA PHE A 238 3.34 -8.68 0.27
C PHE A 238 3.38 -8.86 -1.23
N GLY A 239 4.18 -8.01 -1.86
CA GLY A 239 4.57 -8.20 -3.21
C GLY A 239 5.03 -9.64 -3.40
N ARG A 240 6.23 -10.00 -2.93
CA ARG A 240 6.91 -11.28 -3.24
C ARG A 240 6.06 -12.53 -3.00
N ALA A 241 5.04 -12.44 -2.16
CA ALA A 241 4.09 -13.52 -1.92
C ALA A 241 3.02 -13.72 -3.01
N ILE A 242 2.77 -12.73 -3.87
CA ILE A 242 1.86 -12.89 -5.01
C ILE A 242 2.52 -13.83 -6.02
N PRO A 243 1.91 -14.99 -6.33
CA PRO A 243 2.43 -15.91 -7.32
C PRO A 243 2.40 -15.28 -8.72
N PRO A 244 3.23 -15.74 -9.66
CA PRO A 244 3.11 -15.32 -11.05
C PRO A 244 1.69 -15.55 -11.56
N PRO A 245 1.21 -14.69 -12.48
CA PRO A 245 0.02 -15.06 -13.24
C PRO A 245 0.30 -16.38 -13.98
N ILE A 246 -0.44 -17.42 -13.62
CA ILE A 246 -0.52 -18.66 -14.40
C ILE A 246 -1.34 -18.31 -15.64
N HIS A 247 -0.67 -17.97 -16.74
CA HIS A 247 -1.35 -18.02 -18.04
C HIS A 247 -1.52 -19.50 -18.42
N GLU A 248 -2.72 -20.02 -18.29
CA GLU A 248 -3.20 -20.98 -19.28
C GLU A 248 -3.11 -20.27 -20.64
N SER A 249 -2.29 -20.79 -21.53
CA SER A 249 -2.10 -20.25 -22.87
C SER A 249 -3.39 -20.37 -23.67
N LYS A 250 -4.30 -19.41 -23.53
CA LYS A 250 -5.12 -18.97 -24.66
C LYS A 250 -4.38 -17.82 -25.33
N LEU A 251 -3.31 -18.20 -26.03
CA LEU A 251 -2.90 -17.44 -27.21
C LEU A 251 -4.05 -17.59 -28.19
N ASP A 252 -4.65 -16.46 -28.58
CA ASP A 252 -5.70 -16.45 -29.58
C ASP A 252 -5.16 -17.13 -30.85
N MET A 253 -5.83 -18.22 -31.22
CA MET A 253 -5.46 -19.13 -32.28
C MET A 253 -5.81 -18.51 -33.62
N SER A 254 -4.82 -18.01 -34.34
CA SER A 254 -4.88 -17.94 -35.81
C SER A 254 -3.62 -18.55 -36.42
N GLY A 255 -3.70 -19.87 -36.61
CA GLY A 255 -2.99 -20.60 -37.66
C GLY A 255 -1.53 -20.93 -37.41
N GLY A 256 -1.28 -22.12 -36.86
CA GLY A 256 0.02 -22.79 -36.94
C GLY A 256 0.16 -23.86 -35.86
N ASP A 257 0.28 -25.12 -36.25
CA ASP A 257 0.51 -26.24 -35.35
C ASP A 257 1.81 -26.04 -34.56
N TYR A 258 1.70 -25.90 -33.23
CA TYR A 258 2.84 -25.96 -32.33
C TYR A 258 2.79 -27.26 -31.54
N THR A 259 3.75 -28.13 -31.79
CA THR A 259 4.05 -29.26 -30.90
C THR A 259 4.57 -28.70 -29.58
N THR A 260 3.95 -29.10 -28.47
CA THR A 260 4.41 -28.79 -27.12
C THR A 260 5.70 -29.54 -26.86
N THR A 261 6.83 -28.98 -27.26
CA THR A 261 8.13 -29.46 -26.80
C THR A 261 8.21 -29.11 -25.32
N ASN A 262 8.26 -30.13 -24.45
CA ASN A 262 8.47 -29.97 -23.01
C ASN A 262 9.75 -29.16 -22.76
N ILE A 263 9.62 -27.84 -22.63
CA ILE A 263 10.68 -26.97 -22.11
C ILE A 263 10.68 -27.21 -20.60
N PRO A 264 11.81 -27.65 -19.99
CA PRO A 264 11.87 -27.91 -18.56
C PRO A 264 11.40 -26.68 -17.79
N THR A 265 10.54 -26.94 -16.81
CA THR A 265 9.86 -26.04 -15.88
C THR A 265 10.80 -25.20 -14.99
N GLU A 266 12.06 -25.01 -15.37
CA GLU A 266 13.18 -24.70 -14.46
C GLU A 266 13.69 -23.25 -14.47
N VAL A 267 13.15 -22.30 -15.23
CA VAL A 267 13.62 -20.89 -15.14
C VAL A 267 12.48 -19.88 -15.20
N GLU A 268 11.57 -19.94 -14.22
CA GLU A 268 10.72 -18.80 -13.87
C GLU A 268 11.29 -18.10 -12.64
N GLU A 269 11.90 -16.93 -12.85
CA GLU A 269 12.43 -16.10 -11.77
C GLU A 269 11.68 -14.76 -11.68
N HIS A 270 11.43 -14.33 -10.43
CA HIS A 270 10.57 -13.21 -10.10
C HIS A 270 11.38 -12.08 -9.47
N TRP A 271 11.18 -10.85 -9.93
CA TRP A 271 11.85 -9.66 -9.36
C TRP A 271 10.87 -8.50 -9.19
N ARG A 272 11.18 -7.61 -8.26
CA ARG A 272 10.39 -6.41 -7.97
C ARG A 272 11.31 -5.24 -7.76
N ILE A 273 11.13 -4.21 -8.56
CA ILE A 273 11.90 -2.97 -8.46
C ILE A 273 11.04 -1.94 -7.73
N GLY A 274 11.55 -1.44 -6.60
CA GLY A 274 11.11 -0.17 -6.02
C GLY A 274 11.87 0.96 -6.71
N GLY A 275 11.16 1.93 -7.27
CA GLY A 275 11.79 3.09 -7.92
C GLY A 275 12.37 4.03 -6.89
N GLU A 276 13.68 4.28 -6.97
CA GLU A 276 14.34 5.38 -6.26
C GLU A 276 14.27 6.63 -7.14
N ARG A 277 13.68 7.69 -6.56
CA ARG A 277 13.37 9.02 -7.12
C ARG A 277 12.13 9.09 -8.02
N ASP A 278 11.24 9.97 -7.59
CA ASP A 278 9.98 10.42 -8.18
C ASP A 278 8.80 9.44 -8.16
N LEU A 279 7.95 9.61 -7.15
CA LEU A 279 6.52 9.19 -7.14
C LEU A 279 6.27 7.74 -7.62
N CYS A 280 6.86 6.76 -6.95
CA CYS A 280 6.67 5.34 -7.27
C CYS A 280 5.28 4.83 -6.84
N THR A 281 4.24 5.19 -7.58
CA THR A 281 2.84 4.76 -7.34
C THR A 281 2.53 3.28 -7.66
N SER A 282 3.54 2.44 -7.86
CA SER A 282 3.38 1.05 -8.31
C SER A 282 4.50 0.16 -7.80
N THR A 283 4.21 -0.91 -7.05
CA THR A 283 5.15 -2.04 -6.99
C THR A 283 5.01 -2.81 -8.28
N LYS A 284 6.01 -2.68 -9.15
CA LYS A 284 6.03 -3.40 -10.43
C LYS A 284 6.50 -4.83 -10.18
N GLN A 285 5.64 -5.79 -10.49
CA GLN A 285 6.03 -7.18 -10.62
C GLN A 285 6.70 -7.39 -11.95
N LEU A 286 7.82 -8.10 -11.92
CA LEU A 286 8.58 -8.39 -13.10
C LEU A 286 8.91 -9.90 -13.14
N THR A 287 8.56 -10.57 -14.24
CA THR A 287 8.80 -12.01 -14.45
C THR A 287 9.41 -12.23 -15.83
N VAL A 288 10.52 -12.98 -15.96
CA VAL A 288 11.23 -13.19 -17.24
C VAL A 288 10.95 -14.63 -17.59
N ARG A 289 10.50 -14.82 -18.82
CA ARG A 289 10.39 -16.14 -19.41
C ARG A 289 11.20 -16.18 -20.70
N CYS A 290 11.83 -17.32 -20.94
CA CYS A 290 12.46 -17.63 -22.21
C CYS A 290 11.45 -18.42 -23.03
N VAL A 291 11.14 -17.98 -24.25
CA VAL A 291 10.22 -18.68 -25.15
C VAL A 291 10.97 -19.11 -26.40
N GLY A 292 10.76 -20.36 -26.82
CA GLY A 292 11.28 -20.90 -28.08
C GLY A 292 10.76 -20.11 -29.27
N ALA A 293 11.66 -19.72 -30.17
CA ALA A 293 11.28 -19.31 -31.51
C ALA A 293 11.10 -20.58 -32.35
N ASN A 294 9.92 -20.73 -32.96
CA ASN A 294 9.76 -21.59 -34.13
C ASN A 294 10.15 -20.79 -35.38
#